data_AF-A0A1W9M554-F1
#
_entry.id   AF-A0A1W9M554-F1
#
_cell.length_a   1.000
_cell.length_b   1.000
_cell.length_c   1.000
_cell.angle_alpha   90.00
_cell.angle_beta   90.00
_cell.angle_gamma   90.00
#
_symmetry.space_group_name_H-M   'P 1'
#
loop_
_entity.id
_entity.type
_entity.pdbx_description
1 polymer ?
#
loop_
_entity_poly.entity_id
_entity_poly.type
_entity_poly.pdbx_seq_one_letter_code
_entity_poly.pdbx_strand_id
1 'polypeptide(L)'
;TDWVLGQFSEKMITARQRYRQFVAEGMAEEGKPWEKLVGQVFLGSEKFVARMQELLEGKKEIPEIPRSQRYPGRPPLNRLFAGTSPGNKQQRNRRITEAHIAYGYTLKEIADFLGVHYTTVSKVVGGRMKK
;
A
#
# COMPACT_ATOMS: atom_id res chain seq x y z
N THR A 1 3.89 4.81 31.92
CA THR A 1 2.46 4.47 31.70
C THR A 1 1.50 5.53 32.23
N ASP A 2 1.92 6.37 33.20
CA ASP A 2 1.06 7.39 33.80
C ASP A 2 0.60 8.49 32.83
N TRP A 3 1.42 8.87 31.85
CA TRP A 3 1.04 9.89 30.86
C TRP A 3 -0.20 9.53 30.03
N VAL A 4 -0.32 8.26 29.63
CA VAL A 4 -1.46 7.77 28.82
C VAL A 4 -2.74 7.80 29.65
N LEU A 5 -2.70 7.32 30.89
CA LEU A 5 -3.85 7.31 31.78
C LEU A 5 -4.25 8.72 32.23
N GLY A 6 -3.29 9.63 32.36
CA GLY A 6 -3.53 11.04 32.65
C GLY A 6 -4.38 11.76 31.60
N GLN A 7 -4.46 11.24 30.36
CA GLN A 7 -5.38 11.77 29.34
C GLN A 7 -6.86 11.51 29.66
N PHE A 8 -7.16 10.57 30.58
CA PHE A 8 -8.52 10.12 30.88
C PHE A 8 -9.02 10.60 32.25
N SER A 9 -8.12 10.74 33.25
CA SER A 9 -8.41 11.33 34.57
C SER A 9 -7.12 11.48 35.39
N GLU A 10 -7.09 12.42 36.32
CA GLU A 10 -6.06 12.51 37.36
C GLU A 10 -6.17 11.38 38.40
N LYS A 11 -7.38 10.83 38.62
CA LYS A 11 -7.60 9.74 39.56
C LYS A 11 -7.38 8.39 38.87
N MET A 12 -6.43 7.63 39.38
CA MET A 12 -5.94 6.42 38.73
C MET A 12 -7.01 5.34 38.48
N ILE A 13 -7.93 5.12 39.42
CA ILE A 13 -9.04 4.16 39.25
C ILE A 13 -9.94 4.58 38.09
N THR A 14 -10.32 5.86 38.06
CA THR A 14 -11.17 6.44 37.01
C THR A 14 -10.48 6.45 35.66
N ALA A 15 -9.19 6.80 35.62
CA ALA A 15 -8.38 6.81 34.40
C ALA A 15 -8.35 5.42 33.74
N ARG A 16 -8.11 4.36 34.53
CA ARG A 16 -8.12 2.98 34.04
C ARG A 16 -9.48 2.56 33.51
N GLN A 17 -10.56 2.91 34.20
CA GLN A 17 -11.92 2.58 33.77
C GLN A 17 -12.25 3.25 32.44
N ARG A 18 -11.99 4.55 32.32
CA ARG A 18 -12.22 5.32 31.09
C ARG A 18 -11.36 4.87 29.92
N TYR A 19 -10.09 4.53 30.18
CA TYR A 19 -9.21 3.98 29.14
C TYR A 19 -9.74 2.65 28.59
N ARG A 20 -10.19 1.73 29.46
CA ARG A 20 -10.80 0.46 29.01
C ARG A 20 -12.06 0.69 28.19
N GLN A 21 -12.91 1.62 28.62
CA GLN A 21 -14.11 1.99 27.89
C GLN A 21 -13.76 2.54 26.50
N PHE A 22 -12.83 3.49 26.41
CA PHE A 22 -12.35 4.05 25.14
C PHE A 22 -11.80 2.98 24.19
N VAL A 23 -11.02 2.03 24.71
CA VAL A 23 -10.50 0.91 23.89
C VAL A 23 -11.63 0.00 23.42
N ALA A 24 -12.62 -0.30 24.27
CA ALA A 24 -13.77 -1.11 23.89
C ALA A 24 -14.64 -0.43 22.81
N GLU A 25 -14.89 0.87 22.96
CA GLU A 25 -15.61 1.69 21.98
C GLU A 25 -14.86 1.68 20.63
N GLY A 26 -13.56 1.96 20.63
CA GLY A 26 -12.76 1.95 19.40
C GLY A 26 -12.62 0.58 18.73
N MET A 27 -12.75 -0.53 19.48
CA MET A 27 -12.79 -1.88 18.90
C MET A 27 -14.14 -2.21 18.26
N ALA A 28 -15.23 -1.61 18.76
CA ALA A 28 -16.58 -1.80 18.23
C ALA A 28 -16.87 -0.92 17.00
N GLU A 29 -16.07 0.13 16.76
CA GLU A 29 -16.18 0.93 15.55
C GLU A 29 -15.82 0.14 14.29
N GLU A 30 -16.66 0.26 13.26
CA GLU A 30 -16.45 -0.40 11.96
C GLU A 30 -15.28 0.23 11.18
N GLY A 31 -14.96 1.51 11.43
CA GLY A 31 -13.97 2.27 10.68
C GLY A 31 -12.54 2.09 11.20
N LYS A 32 -11.89 0.96 10.89
CA LYS A 32 -10.50 0.72 11.30
C LYS A 32 -9.54 1.66 10.55
N PRO A 33 -8.69 2.44 11.25
CA PRO A 33 -7.71 3.32 10.60
C PRO A 33 -6.80 2.57 9.61
N TRP A 34 -6.53 1.30 9.89
CA TRP A 34 -5.70 0.43 9.03
C TRP A 34 -6.25 0.26 7.62
N GLU A 35 -7.57 0.32 7.43
CA GLU A 35 -8.21 0.17 6.12
C GLU A 35 -8.04 1.41 5.23
N LYS A 36 -7.76 2.56 5.85
CA LYS A 36 -7.57 3.86 5.16
C LYS A 36 -6.10 4.20 4.93
N LEU A 37 -5.18 3.32 5.31
CA LEU A 37 -3.75 3.53 5.10
C LEU A 37 -3.37 3.39 3.62
N VAL A 38 -2.64 4.38 3.13
CA VAL A 38 -2.04 4.40 1.81
C VAL A 38 -0.56 4.03 1.92
N GLY A 39 -0.14 3.01 1.17
CA GLY A 39 1.24 2.52 1.18
C GLY A 39 1.72 1.95 2.52
N GLN A 40 0.81 1.68 3.47
CA GLN A 40 1.12 1.30 4.86
C GLN A 40 1.86 2.38 5.68
N VAL A 41 1.91 3.63 5.21
CA VAL A 41 2.62 4.72 5.91
C VAL A 41 1.77 5.98 6.06
N PHE A 42 0.83 6.24 5.15
CA PHE A 42 0.07 7.49 5.14
C PHE A 42 -1.40 7.28 5.49
N LEU A 43 -1.88 7.98 6.51
CA LEU A 43 -3.28 8.04 6.89
C LEU A 43 -3.73 9.50 6.83
N GLY A 44 -4.66 9.82 5.93
CA GLY A 44 -5.11 11.20 5.73
C GLY A 44 -5.93 11.36 4.46
N SER A 45 -6.15 12.62 4.06
CA SER A 45 -6.86 12.94 2.83
C SER A 45 -6.04 12.60 1.58
N GLU A 46 -6.70 12.41 0.43
CA GLU A 46 -6.02 12.17 -0.84
C GLU A 46 -5.01 13.29 -1.18
N LYS A 47 -5.35 14.55 -0.88
CA LYS A 47 -4.46 15.70 -1.07
C LYS A 47 -3.20 15.61 -0.20
N PHE A 48 -3.33 15.18 1.05
CA PHE A 48 -2.19 14.98 1.94
C PHE A 48 -1.29 13.87 1.40
N VAL A 49 -1.89 12.74 1.00
CA VAL A 49 -1.19 11.59 0.45
C VAL A 49 -0.43 11.96 -0.84
N ALA A 50 -1.05 12.71 -1.76
CA ALA A 50 -0.41 13.17 -2.99
C ALA A 50 0.81 14.06 -2.70
N ARG A 51 0.67 15.04 -1.80
CA ARG A 51 1.79 15.88 -1.37
C ARG A 51 2.94 15.07 -0.76
N MET A 52 2.62 14.05 0.05
CA MET A 52 3.65 13.19 0.63
C MET A 52 4.34 12.32 -0.42
N GLN A 53 3.62 11.89 -1.47
CA GLN A 53 4.19 11.11 -2.57
C GLN A 53 5.19 11.92 -3.39
N GLU A 54 4.89 13.19 -3.69
CA GLU A 54 5.80 14.11 -4.39
C GLU A 54 7.15 14.23 -3.66
N LEU A 55 7.12 14.34 -2.33
CA LEU A 55 8.33 14.40 -1.50
C LEU A 55 9.18 13.11 -1.53
N LEU A 56 8.58 11.99 -1.92
CA LEU A 56 9.24 10.68 -1.98
C LEU A 56 9.75 10.32 -3.38
N GLU A 57 9.45 11.10 -4.43
CA GLU A 57 9.76 10.69 -5.80
C GLU A 57 11.24 10.45 -6.08
N GLY A 58 12.14 11.12 -5.35
CA GLY A 58 13.60 10.95 -5.42
C GLY A 58 14.19 9.85 -4.53
N LYS A 59 13.38 9.13 -3.73
CA LYS A 59 13.84 8.12 -2.75
C LYS A 59 13.42 6.69 -3.08
N LYS A 60 12.99 6.44 -4.33
CA LYS A 60 12.44 5.15 -4.79
C LYS A 60 13.45 3.99 -4.79
N GLU A 61 14.75 4.28 -4.68
CA GLU A 61 15.81 3.27 -4.80
C GLU A 61 16.40 2.79 -3.48
N ILE A 62 15.92 3.27 -2.31
CA ILE A 62 16.44 2.83 -1.00
C ILE A 62 16.03 1.37 -0.75
N PRO A 63 16.96 0.39 -0.80
CA PRO A 63 16.60 -1.03 -0.75
C PRO A 63 16.05 -1.46 0.62
N GLU A 64 16.43 -0.77 1.70
CA GLU A 64 15.99 -1.04 3.08
C GLU A 64 14.51 -0.71 3.31
N ILE A 65 13.90 0.13 2.45
CA ILE A 65 12.48 0.48 2.58
C ILE A 65 11.63 -0.57 1.83
N PRO A 66 10.63 -1.18 2.48
CA PRO A 66 9.71 -2.10 1.84
C PRO A 66 9.08 -1.50 0.57
N ARG A 67 8.94 -2.31 -0.49
CA ARG A 67 8.41 -1.85 -1.79
C ARG A 67 7.03 -1.19 -1.67
N SER A 68 6.15 -1.70 -0.81
CA SER A 68 4.82 -1.11 -0.56
C SER A 68 4.89 0.33 -0.05
N GLN A 69 5.91 0.63 0.74
CA GLN A 69 6.13 1.95 1.35
C GLN A 69 6.91 2.90 0.44
N ARG A 70 7.76 2.35 -0.46
CA ARG A 70 8.46 3.13 -1.50
C ARG A 70 7.53 3.64 -2.60
N TYR A 71 6.46 2.90 -2.86
CA TYR A 71 5.47 3.26 -3.88
C TYR A 71 4.07 3.43 -3.25
N PRO A 72 3.89 4.40 -2.33
CA PRO A 72 2.64 4.53 -1.59
C PRO A 72 1.47 4.93 -2.50
N GLY A 73 1.75 5.59 -3.63
CA GLY A 73 0.75 5.99 -4.64
C GLY A 73 0.48 4.99 -5.74
N ARG A 74 0.99 3.76 -5.64
CA ARG A 74 0.75 2.77 -6.68
C ARG A 74 -0.75 2.44 -6.78
N PRO A 75 -1.37 2.53 -7.97
CA PRO A 75 -2.74 2.09 -8.17
C PRO A 75 -2.82 0.57 -8.02
N PRO A 76 -3.95 0.04 -7.50
CA PRO A 76 -4.13 -1.40 -7.36
C PRO A 76 -4.11 -2.11 -8.72
N LEU A 77 -3.66 -3.38 -8.73
CA LEU A 77 -3.47 -4.14 -9.97
C LEU A 77 -4.77 -4.26 -10.80
N ASN A 78 -5.94 -4.40 -10.16
CA ASN A 78 -7.23 -4.40 -10.87
C ASN A 78 -7.46 -3.13 -11.70
N ARG A 79 -7.08 -1.95 -11.18
CA ARG A 79 -7.17 -0.68 -11.89
C ARG A 79 -6.11 -0.57 -12.98
N LEU A 80 -4.89 -1.07 -12.72
CA LEU A 80 -3.81 -1.10 -13.72
C LEU A 80 -4.11 -2.03 -14.89
N PHE A 81 -4.83 -3.13 -14.67
CA PHE A 81 -5.18 -4.09 -15.71
C PHE A 81 -6.60 -3.90 -16.25
N ALA A 82 -7.36 -2.93 -15.73
CA ALA A 82 -8.68 -2.59 -16.24
C ALA A 82 -8.64 -2.32 -17.75
N GLY A 83 -9.55 -2.95 -18.50
CA GLY A 83 -9.63 -2.83 -19.96
C GLY A 83 -8.53 -3.58 -20.73
N THR A 84 -7.76 -4.46 -20.08
CA THR A 84 -6.83 -5.35 -20.78
C THR A 84 -7.59 -6.56 -21.32
N SER A 85 -7.71 -6.68 -22.63
CA SER A 85 -8.36 -7.85 -23.23
C SER A 85 -7.45 -9.08 -23.15
N PRO A 86 -7.96 -10.27 -22.80
CA PRO A 86 -7.16 -11.51 -22.71
C PRO A 86 -6.39 -11.86 -24.00
N GLY A 87 -6.92 -11.47 -25.17
CA GLY A 87 -6.27 -11.67 -26.47
C GLY A 87 -5.15 -10.68 -26.79
N ASN A 88 -5.06 -9.53 -26.10
CA ASN A 88 -4.07 -8.49 -26.43
C ASN A 88 -2.78 -8.68 -25.62
N LYS A 89 -1.93 -9.60 -26.09
CA LYS A 89 -0.63 -9.89 -25.46
C LYS A 89 0.28 -8.67 -25.34
N GLN A 90 0.25 -7.76 -26.32
CA GLN A 90 1.09 -6.56 -26.32
C GLN A 90 0.67 -5.59 -25.20
N GLN A 91 -0.63 -5.33 -25.07
CA GLN A 91 -1.18 -4.46 -24.03
C GLN A 91 -0.91 -5.04 -22.63
N ARG A 92 -1.17 -6.35 -22.44
CA ARG A 92 -0.87 -7.05 -21.19
C ARG A 92 0.61 -6.94 -20.83
N ASN A 93 1.50 -7.19 -21.79
CA ASN A 93 2.94 -7.13 -21.54
C ASN A 93 3.40 -5.71 -21.17
N ARG A 94 2.81 -4.66 -21.79
CA ARG A 94 3.06 -3.27 -21.41
C ARG A 94 2.65 -2.98 -19.97
N ARG A 95 1.45 -3.41 -19.56
CA ARG A 95 0.94 -3.24 -18.18
C ARG A 95 1.77 -4.01 -17.16
N ILE A 96 2.26 -5.20 -17.50
CA ILE A 96 3.20 -5.97 -16.66
C ILE A 96 4.47 -5.16 -16.40
N THR A 97 5.09 -4.60 -17.44
CA THR A 97 6.31 -3.81 -17.29
C THR A 97 6.05 -2.55 -16.47
N GLU A 98 4.96 -1.84 -16.76
CA GLU A 98 4.56 -0.64 -16.02
C GLU A 98 4.34 -0.93 -14.53
N ALA A 99 3.60 -1.98 -14.20
CA ALA A 99 3.38 -2.41 -12.82
C ALA A 99 4.70 -2.68 -12.07
N HIS A 100 5.67 -3.31 -12.74
CA HIS A 100 6.96 -3.62 -12.11
C HIS A 100 7.88 -2.40 -11.97
N ILE A 101 8.07 -1.66 -13.06
CA ILE A 101 9.08 -0.58 -13.13
C ILE A 101 8.55 0.70 -12.51
N ALA A 102 7.35 1.15 -12.89
CA ALA A 102 6.82 2.42 -12.43
C ALA A 102 6.21 2.32 -11.03
N TYR A 103 5.64 1.17 -10.68
CA TYR A 103 4.86 0.97 -9.46
C TYR A 103 5.43 -0.06 -8.48
N GLY A 104 6.59 -0.64 -8.79
CA GLY A 104 7.37 -1.46 -7.87
C GLY A 104 6.77 -2.82 -7.51
N TYR A 105 5.67 -3.23 -8.16
CA TYR A 105 5.06 -4.54 -7.91
C TYR A 105 6.05 -5.67 -8.15
N THR A 106 6.07 -6.66 -7.28
CA THR A 106 6.87 -7.86 -7.46
C THR A 106 6.33 -8.69 -8.63
N LEU A 107 7.21 -9.48 -9.26
CA LEU A 107 6.79 -10.39 -10.33
C LEU A 107 5.74 -11.38 -9.83
N LYS A 108 5.83 -11.78 -8.55
CA LYS A 108 4.88 -12.66 -7.88
C LYS A 108 3.50 -12.01 -7.74
N GLU A 109 3.41 -10.79 -7.19
CA GLU A 109 2.13 -10.05 -7.09
C GLU A 109 1.43 -9.94 -8.46
N ILE A 110 2.19 -9.64 -9.53
CA ILE A 110 1.64 -9.54 -10.88
C ILE A 110 1.20 -10.92 -11.42
N ALA A 111 2.00 -11.96 -11.17
CA ALA A 111 1.72 -13.32 -11.62
C ALA A 111 0.46 -13.88 -10.97
N ASP A 112 0.35 -13.74 -9.64
CA ASP A 112 -0.80 -14.17 -8.85
C ASP A 112 -2.06 -13.43 -9.31
N PHE A 113 -1.99 -12.12 -9.53
CA PHE A 113 -3.11 -11.32 -10.03
C PHE A 113 -3.59 -11.75 -11.43
N LEU A 114 -2.66 -12.10 -12.32
CA LEU A 114 -2.98 -12.52 -13.69
C LEU A 114 -3.31 -14.01 -13.83
N GLY A 115 -3.14 -14.81 -12.77
CA GLY A 115 -3.30 -16.26 -12.82
C GLY A 115 -2.29 -16.95 -13.74
N VAL A 116 -1.07 -16.39 -13.88
CA VAL A 116 -0.01 -16.95 -14.73
C VAL A 116 1.21 -17.31 -13.90
N HIS A 117 2.07 -18.17 -14.45
CA HIS A 117 3.33 -18.50 -13.78
C HIS A 117 4.30 -17.32 -13.73
N TYR A 118 5.07 -17.19 -12.64
CA TYR A 118 6.00 -16.08 -12.41
C TYR A 118 7.02 -15.90 -13.55
N THR A 119 7.45 -17.00 -14.18
CA THR A 119 8.40 -16.99 -15.30
C THR A 119 7.85 -16.26 -16.52
N THR A 120 6.53 -16.28 -16.75
CA THR A 120 5.89 -15.52 -17.83
C THR A 120 6.07 -14.03 -17.60
N VAL A 121 5.82 -13.55 -16.38
CA VAL A 121 6.01 -12.14 -16.00
C VAL A 121 7.49 -11.77 -16.10
N SER A 122 8.39 -12.63 -15.60
CA SER A 122 9.85 -12.42 -15.69
C SER A 122 10.34 -12.27 -17.13
N LYS A 123 9.91 -13.15 -18.04
CA LYS A 123 10.27 -13.07 -19.48
C LYS A 123 9.77 -11.77 -20.12
N VAL A 124 8.57 -11.32 -19.76
CA VAL A 124 7.99 -10.07 -20.28
C VAL A 124 8.81 -8.86 -19.83
N VAL A 125 9.16 -8.79 -18.55
CA VAL A 125 9.98 -7.70 -18.00
C VAL A 125 11.40 -7.74 -18.58
N GLY A 126 12.03 -8.93 -18.58
CA GLY A 126 13.38 -9.13 -19.11
C GLY A 126 13.51 -8.87 -20.62
N GLY A 127 12.47 -9.19 -21.40
CA GLY A 127 12.44 -8.91 -22.84
C GLY A 127 12.34 -7.43 -23.19
N ARG A 128 11.85 -6.59 -22.28
CA ARG A 128 11.71 -5.14 -22.49
C ARG A 128 12.90 -4.33 -22.00
N MET A 129 13.68 -4.83 -21.04
CA MET A 129 14.93 -4.20 -20.58
C MET A 129 16.11 -4.41 -21.55
N LYS A 130 15.98 -5.30 -22.55
CA LYS A 130 17.01 -5.62 -23.56
C LYS A 130 16.89 -4.83 -24.86
N LYS A 131 15.93 -3.90 -24.96
CA LYS A 131 15.73 -3.00 -26.10
C LYS A 131 16.02 -1.58 -25.66
#